data_AF-A0A7V8YP77-F1
#
_entry.id   AF-A0A7V8YP77-F1
#
_cell.length_a   1.000
_cell.length_b   1.000
_cell.length_c   1.000
_cell.angle_alpha   90.00
_cell.angle_beta   90.00
_cell.angle_gamma   90.00
#
_symmetry.space_group_name_H-M   'P 1'
#
loop_
_entity.id
_entity.type
_entity.pdbx_description
1 polymer ?
#
loop_
_entity_poly.entity_id
_entity_poly.type
_entity_poly.pdbx_seq_one_letter_code
_entity_poly.pdbx_strand_id
1 'polypeptide(L)'
;MARQPEELEEQLPPQGHVKVVYLGPVAPHWEVHGVFGDGRLIDDFRQRALARLQLLPPHDPQFRRNRERVARDAERERLILEWDLGYEEPEAAAPSQAT
;
A
#
# COMPACT_ATOMS: atom_id res chain seq x y z
N MET A 1 1.62 -39.79 7.21
CA MET A 1 1.05 -38.47 7.54
C MET A 1 1.03 -37.66 6.27
N ALA A 2 -0.12 -37.61 5.58
CA ALA A 2 -0.28 -36.82 4.36
C ALA A 2 -0.20 -35.33 4.74
N ARG A 3 0.72 -34.58 4.11
CA ARG A 3 0.69 -33.11 4.15
C ARG A 3 -0.65 -32.67 3.58
N GLN A 4 -1.38 -31.87 4.36
CA GLN A 4 -2.65 -31.27 3.96
C GLN A 4 -2.43 -30.49 2.66
N PRO A 5 -3.35 -30.57 1.68
CA PRO A 5 -3.27 -29.73 0.50
C PRO A 5 -3.33 -28.28 0.97
N GLU A 6 -2.30 -27.51 0.63
CA GLU A 6 -2.29 -26.07 0.80
C GLU A 6 -3.56 -25.54 0.15
N GLU A 7 -4.46 -24.99 0.97
CA GLU A 7 -5.57 -24.17 0.51
C GLU A 7 -4.94 -23.06 -0.32
N LEU A 8 -4.92 -23.23 -1.65
CA LEU A 8 -4.81 -22.12 -2.57
C LEU A 8 -5.97 -21.22 -2.22
N GLU A 9 -5.72 -20.23 -1.35
CA GLU A 9 -6.60 -19.08 -1.21
C GLU A 9 -6.82 -18.57 -2.63
N GLU A 10 -8.00 -18.86 -3.19
CA GLU A 10 -8.39 -18.32 -4.50
C GLU A 10 -8.33 -16.81 -4.33
N GLN A 11 -7.23 -16.21 -4.80
CA GLN A 11 -7.01 -14.77 -4.74
C GLN A 11 -8.09 -14.15 -5.62
N LEU A 12 -9.20 -13.79 -4.98
CA LEU A 12 -10.32 -13.14 -5.62
C LEU A 12 -9.79 -11.93 -6.39
N PRO A 13 -10.37 -11.63 -7.56
CA PRO A 13 -9.87 -10.56 -8.40
C PRO A 13 -9.84 -9.23 -7.62
N PRO A 14 -8.84 -8.37 -7.91
CA PRO A 14 -8.75 -7.06 -7.30
C PRO A 14 -10.00 -6.23 -7.65
N GLN A 15 -10.54 -5.53 -6.66
CA GLN A 15 -11.72 -4.66 -6.81
C GLN A 15 -11.35 -3.26 -7.31
N GLY A 16 -10.07 -2.91 -7.24
CA GLY A 16 -9.57 -1.63 -7.70
C GLY A 16 -8.06 -1.50 -7.52
N HIS A 17 -7.54 -0.36 -7.96
CA HIS A 17 -6.16 0.02 -7.83
C HIS A 17 -6.07 1.48 -7.39
N VAL A 18 -5.28 1.71 -6.35
CA VAL A 18 -4.98 3.02 -5.79
C VAL A 18 -3.47 3.26 -5.75
N LYS A 19 -3.08 4.50 -6.01
CA LYS A 19 -1.71 4.97 -5.97
C LYS A 19 -1.55 6.05 -4.92
N VAL A 20 -0.65 5.84 -3.96
CA VAL A 20 -0.34 6.81 -2.89
C VAL A 20 0.94 7.54 -3.27
N VAL A 21 0.84 8.85 -3.48
CA VAL A 21 1.91 9.71 -3.99
C VAL A 21 2.43 10.61 -2.88
N TYR A 22 3.74 10.66 -2.70
CA TYR A 22 4.38 11.64 -1.83
C TYR A 22 4.54 12.97 -2.56
N LEU A 23 3.88 14.02 -2.05
CA LEU A 23 3.91 15.36 -2.64
C LEU A 23 5.10 16.20 -2.18
N GLY A 24 5.71 15.85 -1.04
CA GLY A 24 6.86 16.56 -0.49
C GLY A 24 6.74 16.90 1.00
N PRO A 25 7.70 17.69 1.53
CA PRO A 25 7.84 17.95 2.96
C PRO A 25 6.85 18.99 3.50
N VAL A 26 5.93 19.51 2.69
CA VAL A 26 4.91 20.48 3.11
C VAL A 26 3.54 19.81 3.05
N ALA A 27 2.72 20.02 4.08
CA ALA A 27 1.38 19.42 4.13
C ALA A 27 0.47 19.99 3.01
N PRO A 28 -0.38 19.14 2.40
CA PRO A 28 -0.51 17.69 2.61
C PRO A 28 0.68 16.92 1.99
N HIS A 29 1.32 16.06 2.78
CA HIS A 29 2.48 15.27 2.31
C HIS A 29 2.11 14.20 1.29
N TRP A 30 0.83 13.82 1.24
CA TRP A 30 0.37 12.64 0.52
C TRP A 30 -0.87 12.96 -0.28
N GLU A 31 -0.94 12.35 -1.45
CA GLU A 31 -2.14 12.27 -2.28
C GLU A 31 -2.46 10.80 -2.57
N VAL A 32 -3.75 10.50 -2.76
CA VAL A 32 -4.18 9.16 -3.17
C VAL A 32 -4.98 9.30 -4.46
N HIS A 33 -4.56 8.61 -5.50
CA HIS A 33 -5.26 8.55 -6.79
C HIS A 33 -5.89 7.17 -6.98
N GLY A 34 -7.13 7.14 -7.47
CA GLY A 34 -7.72 5.92 -8.01
C GLY A 34 -7.28 5.71 -9.45
N VAL A 35 -6.77 4.53 -9.78
CA VAL A 35 -6.39 4.14 -11.14
C VAL A 35 -7.58 3.48 -11.84
N PHE A 36 -8.22 2.51 -11.16
CA PHE A 36 -9.47 1.89 -11.59
C PHE A 36 -10.20 1.27 -10.38
N GLY A 37 -11.50 0.98 -10.53
CA GLY A 37 -12.32 0.33 -9.50
C GLY A 37 -13.58 1.12 -9.17
N ASP A 38 -14.33 0.66 -8.16
CA ASP A 38 -15.50 1.36 -7.65
C ASP A 38 -15.12 2.67 -6.94
N GLY A 39 -15.75 3.79 -7.34
CA GLY A 39 -15.41 5.11 -6.84
C GLY A 39 -15.64 5.28 -5.35
N ARG A 40 -16.72 4.70 -4.80
CA ARG A 40 -17.04 4.79 -3.37
C ARG A 40 -16.03 4.02 -2.54
N LEU A 41 -15.68 2.81 -2.99
CA LEU A 41 -14.63 2.00 -2.35
C LEU A 41 -13.29 2.75 -2.30
N ILE A 42 -12.89 3.37 -3.42
CA ILE A 42 -11.66 4.16 -3.52
C ILE A 42 -11.70 5.38 -2.59
N ASP A 43 -12.81 6.10 -2.55
CA ASP A 43 -12.95 7.30 -1.72
C ASP A 43 -12.97 6.99 -0.23
N ASP A 44 -13.60 5.88 0.17
CA ASP A 44 -13.57 5.38 1.54
C ASP A 44 -12.15 4.96 1.95
N PHE A 45 -11.42 4.26 1.07
CA PHE A 45 -10.01 3.92 1.29
C PHE A 45 -9.14 5.17 1.40
N ARG A 46 -9.32 6.15 0.50
CA ARG A 46 -8.58 7.41 0.47
C ARG A 46 -8.70 8.17 1.80
N GLN A 47 -9.91 8.32 2.33
CA GLN A 47 -10.12 8.98 3.62
C GLN A 47 -9.35 8.29 4.75
N ARG A 48 -9.42 6.96 4.81
CA ARG A 48 -8.71 6.13 5.79
C ARG A 48 -7.19 6.20 5.65
N ALA A 49 -6.67 6.21 4.43
CA ALA A 49 -5.24 6.30 4.15
C ALA A 49 -4.70 7.68 4.53
N LEU A 50 -5.35 8.76 4.07
CA LEU A 50 -4.92 10.13 4.38
C LEU A 50 -4.99 10.42 5.88
N ALA A 51 -6.02 9.95 6.60
CA ALA A 51 -6.11 10.12 8.05
C ALA A 51 -4.93 9.46 8.81
N ARG A 52 -4.38 8.36 8.29
CA ARG A 52 -3.20 7.69 8.88
C ARG A 52 -1.89 8.37 8.51
N LEU A 53 -1.84 9.04 7.37
CA LEU A 53 -0.61 9.59 6.79
C LEU A 53 -0.46 11.12 6.97
N GLN A 54 -1.51 11.83 7.38
CA GLN A 54 -1.65 13.29 7.31
C GLN A 54 -0.42 14.11 7.77
N LEU A 55 0.24 13.69 8.85
CA LEU A 55 1.35 14.43 9.48
C LEU A 55 2.68 13.69 9.42
N LEU A 56 2.77 12.64 8.60
CA LEU A 56 3.91 11.71 8.63
C LEU A 56 4.64 11.73 7.29
N PRO A 57 5.76 12.44 7.17
CA PRO A 57 6.61 12.30 6.01
C PRO A 57 7.28 10.90 5.97
N PRO A 58 7.80 10.45 4.81
CA PRO A 58 8.36 9.11 4.64
C PRO A 58 9.50 8.73 5.60
N HIS A 59 10.23 9.72 6.12
CA HIS A 59 11.36 9.52 7.05
C HIS A 59 10.95 9.49 8.53
N ASP A 60 9.67 9.70 8.83
CA ASP A 60 9.17 9.64 10.19
C ASP A 60 9.14 8.18 10.72
N PRO A 61 9.61 7.90 11.96
CA PRO A 61 9.59 6.55 12.51
C PRO A 61 8.19 5.88 12.54
N GLN A 62 7.13 6.67 12.69
CA GLN A 62 5.75 6.19 12.70
C GLN A 62 5.22 5.88 11.30
N PHE A 63 5.83 6.44 10.24
CA PHE A 63 5.41 6.22 8.86
C PHE A 63 5.36 4.74 8.51
N ARG A 64 6.38 3.94 8.86
CA ARG A 64 6.42 2.50 8.56
C ARG A 64 5.20 1.75 9.08
N ARG A 65 4.81 2.01 10.33
CA ARG A 65 3.64 1.36 10.97
C ARG A 65 2.33 1.77 10.30
N ASN A 66 2.20 3.04 9.92
CA ASN A 66 1.00 3.50 9.24
C ASN A 66 0.95 3.01 7.78
N ARG A 67 2.09 2.91 7.09
CA ARG A 67 2.21 2.27 5.77
C ARG A 67 1.72 0.82 5.81
N GLU A 68 2.14 0.05 6.81
CA GLU A 68 1.65 -1.32 7.02
C GLU A 68 0.14 -1.35 7.28
N ARG A 69 -0.39 -0.45 8.11
CA ARG A 69 -1.85 -0.34 8.34
C ARG A 69 -2.62 0.01 7.07
N VAL A 70 -2.08 0.88 6.21
CA VAL A 70 -2.68 1.22 4.91
C VAL A 70 -2.63 0.03 3.96
N ALA A 71 -1.54 -0.74 3.95
CA ALA A 71 -1.44 -1.98 3.17
C ALA A 71 -2.49 -3.01 3.62
N ARG A 72 -2.67 -3.20 4.94
CA ARG A 72 -3.72 -4.08 5.48
C ARG A 72 -5.13 -3.63 5.12
N ASP A 73 -5.38 -2.32 5.09
CA ASP A 73 -6.67 -1.78 4.63
C ASP A 73 -6.90 -2.12 3.15
N ALA A 74 -5.88 -2.00 2.31
CA ALA A 74 -5.96 -2.31 0.88
C ALA A 74 -6.19 -3.82 0.65
N GLU A 75 -5.45 -4.68 1.36
CA GLU A 75 -5.63 -6.14 1.34
C GLU A 75 -7.06 -6.54 1.70
N ARG A 76 -7.61 -6.00 2.80
CA ARG A 76 -8.98 -6.30 3.26
C ARG A 76 -10.03 -5.98 2.20
N GLU A 77 -9.77 -4.96 1.39
CA GLU A 77 -10.69 -4.46 0.36
C GLU A 77 -10.34 -4.94 -1.05
N ARG A 78 -9.32 -5.81 -1.18
CA ARG A 78 -8.80 -6.32 -2.47
C ARG A 78 -8.41 -5.19 -3.42
N LEU A 79 -7.78 -4.15 -2.87
CA LEU A 79 -7.20 -3.07 -3.64
C LEU A 79 -5.74 -3.38 -3.95
N ILE A 80 -5.35 -3.17 -5.21
CA ILE A 80 -3.95 -3.02 -5.56
C ILE A 80 -3.48 -1.68 -4.97
N LEU A 81 -2.35 -1.69 -4.27
CA LEU A 81 -1.77 -0.51 -3.65
C LEU A 81 -0.38 -0.25 -4.23
N GLU A 82 -0.22 0.88 -4.89
CA GLU A 82 1.07 1.38 -5.39
C GLU A 82 1.54 2.55 -4.52
N TRP A 83 2.85 2.63 -4.26
CA TRP A 83 3.49 3.75 -3.59
C TRP A 83 4.41 4.46 -4.58
N ASP A 84 4.27 5.78 -4.68
CA ASP A 84 5.15 6.63 -5.47
C ASP A 84 5.73 7.70 -4.57
N LEU A 85 6.98 7.49 -4.17
CA LEU A 85 7.68 8.38 -3.26
C LEU A 85 8.44 9.49 -4.01
N GLY A 86 8.45 9.47 -5.35
CA GLY A 86 9.26 10.38 -6.18
C GLY A 86 10.76 10.07 -6.15
N TYR A 87 11.18 8.97 -5.53
CA TYR A 87 12.55 8.45 -5.51
C TYR A 87 12.53 6.93 -5.57
N GLU A 88 13.58 6.32 -6.12
CA GLU A 88 13.75 4.87 -6.07
C GLU A 88 13.90 4.43 -4.61
N GLU A 89 12.96 3.61 -4.11
CA GLU A 89 13.18 2.89 -2.86
C GLU A 89 14.42 1.99 -3.06
N PRO A 90 15.42 2.01 -2.16
CA PRO A 90 16.54 1.08 -2.27
C PRO A 90 15.95 -0.32 -2.23
N GLU A 91 16.04 -1.03 -3.36
CA GLU A 91 15.60 -2.42 -3.48
C GLU A 91 16.23 -3.17 -2.32
N ALA A 92 15.39 -3.60 -1.36
CA ALA A 92 15.86 -4.29 -0.17
C ALA A 92 16.62 -5.51 -0.67
N ALA A 93 17.96 -5.43 -0.64
CA ALA A 93 18.86 -6.30 -1.38
C ALA A 93 18.38 -7.75 -1.27
N ALA A 94 17.80 -8.27 -2.35
CA ALA A 94 17.54 -9.69 -2.47
C ALA A 94 18.90 -10.37 -2.21
N PRO A 95 18.99 -11.37 -1.32
CA PRO A 95 20.26 -12.01 -1.03
C PRO A 95 20.78 -12.57 -2.34
N SER A 96 21.86 -11.95 -2.83
CA SER A 96 22.55 -12.37 -4.04
C SER A 96 22.92 -13.83 -3.85
N GLN A 97 22.22 -14.73 -4.55
CA GLN A 97 22.59 -16.13 -4.57
C GLN A 97 23.93 -16.23 -5.29
N ALA A 98 25.00 -16.27 -4.51
CA ALA A 98 26.33 -16.57 -5.00
C ALA A 98 26.33 -18.02 -5.51
N THR A 99 26.76 -18.16 -6.76
CA THR A 99 27.01 -19.42 -7.48
C THR A 99 28.13 -20.23 -6.83
#